data_AF-V5I7X8-F1
#
_entry.id   AF-V5I7X8-F1
#
_cell.length_a   1.000
_cell.length_b   1.000
_cell.length_c   1.000
_cell.angle_alpha   90.00
_cell.angle_beta   90.00
_cell.angle_gamma   90.00
#
_symmetry.space_group_name_H-M   'P 1'
#
loop_
_entity.id
_entity.type
_entity.pdbx_description
1 polymer ?
#
loop_
_entity_poly.entity_id
_entity_poly.type
_entity_poly.pdbx_seq_one_letter_code
_entity_poly.pdbx_strand_id
1 'polypeptide(L)'
;GSIEQDQEEQALQELRHSLLSMENLDRTSPELWPEKIPGVTDFINSFHTPQSTTKLPYSRELSQEDQNYLHQLASLSTAGLISKVKELHDIAYQLGVEESKEVTRGKYLNLFNKKRNK
;
A
#
# COMPACT_ATOMS: atom_id res chain seq x y z
N GLY A 1 14.84 -0.18 -55.02
CA GLY A 1 13.52 0.41 -55.29
C GLY A 1 12.47 -0.23 -54.41
N SER A 2 11.63 -1.12 -54.95
CA SER A 2 10.54 -1.74 -54.19
C SER A 2 10.96 -2.95 -53.34
N ILE A 3 11.92 -3.76 -53.79
CA ILE A 3 12.35 -4.99 -53.09
C ILE A 3 13.03 -4.71 -51.73
N GLU A 4 13.70 -3.56 -51.60
CA GLU A 4 14.39 -3.16 -50.36
C GLU A 4 13.39 -2.61 -49.32
N GLN A 5 12.30 -1.98 -49.78
CA GLN A 5 11.24 -1.47 -48.90
C GLN A 5 10.41 -2.61 -48.29
N ASP A 6 10.13 -3.65 -49.06
CA ASP A 6 9.39 -4.82 -48.57
C ASP A 6 10.19 -5.61 -47.50
N GLN A 7 11.52 -5.67 -47.63
CA GLN A 7 12.38 -6.31 -46.61
C GLN A 7 12.44 -5.51 -45.31
N GLU A 8 12.47 -4.18 -45.39
CA GLU A 8 12.51 -3.32 -44.21
C GLU A 8 11.19 -3.36 -43.43
N GLU A 9 10.06 -3.45 -44.14
CA GLU A 9 8.74 -3.60 -43.52
C GLU A 9 8.57 -4.96 -42.82
N GLN A 10 9.10 -6.04 -43.42
CA GLN A 10 9.11 -7.37 -42.79
C GLN A 10 9.99 -7.39 -41.52
N ALA A 11 11.17 -6.79 -41.57
CA ALA A 11 12.05 -6.69 -40.39
C ALA A 11 11.40 -5.85 -39.28
N LEU A 12 10.65 -4.81 -39.64
CA LEU A 12 9.91 -3.99 -38.67
C LEU A 12 8.76 -4.76 -38.02
N GLN A 13 8.07 -5.61 -38.79
CA GLN A 13 7.03 -6.49 -38.25
C GLN A 13 7.62 -7.52 -37.30
N GLU A 14 8.73 -8.15 -37.66
CA GLU A 14 9.41 -9.12 -36.78
C GLU A 14 9.90 -8.48 -35.47
N LEU A 15 10.47 -7.27 -35.56
CA LEU A 15 10.85 -6.48 -34.38
C LEU A 15 9.62 -6.13 -33.51
N ARG A 16 8.50 -5.72 -34.12
CA ARG A 16 7.25 -5.44 -33.39
C ARG A 16 6.74 -6.68 -32.67
N HIS A 17 6.79 -7.85 -33.31
CA HIS A 17 6.41 -9.11 -32.70
C HIS A 17 7.33 -9.51 -31.54
N SER A 18 8.64 -9.22 -31.63
CA SER A 18 9.60 -9.44 -30.54
C SER A 18 9.42 -8.48 -29.36
N LEU A 19 8.83 -7.30 -29.58
CA LEU A 19 8.59 -6.29 -28.53
C LEU A 19 7.26 -6.46 -27.80
N LEU A 20 6.41 -7.39 -28.24
CA LEU A 20 5.20 -7.76 -27.52
C LEU A 20 5.58 -8.62 -26.31
N SER A 21 5.36 -8.09 -25.10
CA SER A 21 5.51 -8.87 -23.88
C SER A 21 4.33 -9.84 -23.71
N MET A 22 4.64 -11.12 -23.60
CA MET A 22 3.69 -12.21 -23.31
C MET A 22 3.46 -12.38 -21.79
N GLU A 23 3.88 -11.42 -20.97
CA GLU A 23 3.83 -11.50 -19.51
C GLU A 23 2.37 -11.48 -19.01
N ASN A 24 1.92 -12.59 -18.42
CA ASN A 24 0.68 -12.60 -17.66
C ASN A 24 0.96 -12.04 -16.26
N LEU A 25 0.57 -10.77 -16.05
CA LEU A 25 0.49 -10.15 -14.74
C LEU A 25 -0.70 -10.76 -14.00
N ASP A 26 -0.58 -12.00 -13.52
CA ASP A 26 -1.47 -12.58 -12.51
C ASP A 26 -1.24 -11.84 -11.17
N ARG A 27 -1.56 -10.54 -11.17
CA ARG A 27 -1.52 -9.62 -10.03
C ARG A 27 -2.77 -9.77 -9.17
N THR A 28 -3.26 -10.99 -9.00
CA THR A 28 -4.10 -11.26 -7.86
C THR A 28 -3.23 -11.00 -6.63
N SER A 29 -3.57 -9.94 -5.90
CA SER A 29 -2.85 -9.56 -4.68
C SER A 29 -2.67 -10.81 -3.83
N PRO A 30 -1.43 -11.13 -3.39
CA PRO A 30 -1.21 -12.25 -2.49
C PRO A 30 -2.17 -12.15 -1.31
N GLU A 31 -2.71 -13.29 -0.86
CA GLU A 31 -3.53 -13.33 0.34
C GLU A 31 -2.68 -12.80 1.50
N LEU A 32 -3.00 -11.59 1.96
CA LEU A 32 -2.15 -10.79 2.86
C LEU A 32 -1.83 -11.52 4.19
N TRP A 33 -2.61 -12.54 4.53
CA TRP A 33 -2.47 -13.33 5.74
C TRP A 33 -2.88 -14.79 5.46
N PRO A 34 -1.95 -15.75 5.40
CA PRO A 34 -2.28 -17.18 5.24
C PRO A 34 -3.00 -17.77 6.48
N GLU A 35 -2.95 -17.08 7.63
CA GLU A 35 -3.60 -17.51 8.86
C GLU A 35 -4.95 -16.79 9.04
N LYS A 36 -6.03 -17.55 9.25
CA LYS A 36 -7.37 -16.99 9.50
C LYS A 36 -7.42 -16.39 10.91
N ILE A 37 -7.01 -15.13 11.05
CA ILE A 37 -7.19 -14.36 12.28
C ILE A 37 -8.69 -14.11 12.47
N PRO A 38 -9.31 -14.61 13.57
CA PRO A 38 -10.73 -14.40 13.84
C PRO A 38 -11.07 -12.91 13.83
N GLY A 39 -12.06 -12.52 13.02
CA GLY A 39 -12.51 -11.13 12.86
C GLY A 39 -11.86 -10.35 11.71
N VAL A 40 -10.70 -10.76 11.19
CA VAL A 40 -10.07 -10.10 10.02
C VAL A 40 -10.81 -10.45 8.74
N THR A 41 -11.28 -11.70 8.59
CA THR A 41 -12.06 -12.12 7.42
C THR A 41 -13.42 -11.42 7.35
N ASP A 42 -14.09 -11.26 8.50
CA ASP A 42 -15.35 -10.50 8.59
C ASP A 42 -15.13 -9.01 8.32
N PHE A 43 -13.99 -8.46 8.77
CA PHE A 43 -13.59 -7.09 8.47
C PHE A 43 -13.35 -6.89 6.97
N ILE A 44 -12.58 -7.76 6.30
CA ILE A 44 -12.32 -7.68 4.85
C ILE A 44 -13.64 -7.80 4.06
N ASN A 45 -14.51 -8.74 4.43
CA ASN A 45 -15.79 -8.93 3.76
C ASN A 45 -16.74 -7.72 3.93
N SER A 46 -16.59 -6.92 4.98
CA SER A 46 -17.35 -5.67 5.13
C SER A 46 -16.98 -4.60 4.09
N PHE A 47 -15.78 -4.67 3.49
CA PHE A 47 -15.36 -3.79 2.39
C PHE A 47 -15.80 -4.28 1.00
N HIS A 48 -16.34 -5.50 0.89
CA HIS A 48 -16.90 -6.05 -0.36
C HIS A 48 -18.31 -5.53 -0.68
N THR A 49 -18.65 -4.34 -0.16
CA THR A 49 -19.83 -3.59 -0.60
C THR A 49 -19.54 -2.89 -1.93
N PRO A 50 -20.52 -2.78 -2.85
CA PRO A 50 -20.30 -2.18 -4.16
C PRO A 50 -19.94 -0.70 -3.97
N GLN A 51 -18.67 -0.39 -4.20
CA GLN A 51 -18.11 0.96 -4.27
C GLN A 51 -18.56 1.88 -3.13
N SER A 52 -17.91 1.73 -1.97
CA SER A 52 -17.88 2.83 -1.01
C SER A 52 -17.31 4.07 -1.71
N THR A 53 -18.18 5.05 -1.99
CA THR A 53 -17.82 6.37 -2.53
C THR A 53 -16.98 7.21 -1.55
N THR A 54 -16.68 6.66 -0.36
CA THR A 54 -15.73 7.23 0.57
C THR A 54 -14.35 7.15 -0.06
N LYS A 55 -13.84 8.31 -0.50
CA LYS A 55 -12.41 8.48 -0.81
C LYS A 55 -11.61 7.79 0.30
N LEU A 56 -10.76 6.84 -0.07
CA LEU A 56 -9.86 6.17 0.87
C LEU A 56 -9.12 7.24 1.68
N PRO A 57 -8.79 7.01 2.96
CA PRO A 57 -8.09 8.01 3.77
C PRO A 57 -6.79 8.51 3.12
N TYR A 58 -6.16 7.68 2.29
CA TYR A 58 -4.95 7.99 1.53
C TYR A 58 -5.20 8.68 0.17
N SER A 59 -6.44 8.75 -0.30
CA SER A 59 -6.82 9.56 -1.47
C SER A 59 -7.25 10.98 -1.08
N ARG A 60 -6.94 11.40 0.14
CA ARG A 60 -7.04 12.79 0.58
C ARG A 60 -6.02 13.64 -0.21
N GLU A 61 -6.49 14.77 -0.71
CA GLU A 61 -5.62 15.76 -1.36
C GLU A 61 -4.62 16.32 -0.34
N LEU A 62 -3.35 16.46 -0.77
CA LEU A 62 -2.30 17.01 0.07
C LEU A 62 -2.63 18.46 0.42
N SER A 63 -2.73 18.74 1.72
CA SER A 63 -2.89 20.09 2.20
C SER A 63 -1.64 20.92 1.89
N GLN A 64 -1.76 22.25 1.96
CA GLN A 64 -0.59 23.13 1.79
C GLN A 64 0.51 22.82 2.83
N GLU A 65 0.12 22.41 4.04
CA GLU A 65 1.04 22.01 5.10
C GLU A 65 1.81 20.74 4.71
N ASP A 66 1.11 19.74 4.18
CA ASP A 66 1.74 18.50 3.71
C ASP A 66 2.75 18.76 2.60
N GLN A 67 2.41 19.66 1.66
CA GLN A 67 3.31 20.05 0.57
C GLN A 67 4.55 20.76 1.11
N ASN A 68 4.39 21.70 2.04
CA ASN A 68 5.51 22.40 2.67
C ASN A 68 6.43 21.43 3.43
N TYR A 69 5.83 20.47 4.16
CA TYR A 69 6.59 19.45 4.88
C TYR A 69 7.37 18.53 3.93
N LEU A 70 6.77 18.13 2.81
CA LEU A 70 7.46 17.36 1.77
C LEU A 70 8.66 18.12 1.21
N HIS A 71 8.49 19.41 0.90
CA HIS A 71 9.60 20.26 0.46
C HIS A 71 10.70 20.36 1.52
N GLN A 72 10.34 20.49 2.80
CA GLN A 72 11.31 20.49 3.89
C GLN A 72 12.10 19.18 3.94
N LEU A 73 11.43 18.03 3.84
CA LEU A 73 12.09 16.71 3.80
C LEU A 73 13.01 16.56 2.59
N ALA A 74 12.59 17.03 1.41
CA ALA A 74 13.39 16.99 0.18
C ALA A 74 14.63 17.88 0.25
N SER A 75 14.60 18.93 1.08
CA SER A 75 15.73 19.84 1.28
C SER A 75 16.79 19.33 2.26
N LEU A 76 16.54 18.20 2.95
CA LEU A 76 17.48 17.64 3.93
C LEU A 76 18.72 17.07 3.25
N SER A 77 19.87 17.20 3.91
CA SER A 77 21.07 16.43 3.55
C SER A 77 20.85 14.94 3.82
N THR A 78 21.65 14.07 3.21
CA THR A 78 21.57 12.61 3.44
C THR A 78 21.67 12.26 4.93
N ALA A 79 22.55 12.92 5.67
CA ALA A 79 22.68 12.72 7.12
C ALA A 79 21.44 13.21 7.90
N GLY A 80 20.84 14.33 7.47
CA GLY A 80 19.60 14.85 8.03
C GLY A 80 18.42 13.90 7.78
N LEU A 81 18.31 13.35 6.56
CA LEU A 81 17.29 12.38 6.21
C LEU A 81 17.42 11.10 7.05
N ILE A 82 18.63 10.55 7.19
CA ILE A 82 18.89 9.37 8.04
C ILE A 82 18.49 9.64 9.49
N SER A 83 18.84 10.83 10.01
CA SER A 83 18.46 11.23 11.37
C SER A 83 16.94 11.30 11.53
N LYS A 84 16.22 11.84 10.53
CA LYS A 84 14.76 11.93 10.57
C LYS A 84 14.09 10.56 10.49
N VAL A 85 14.64 9.64 9.68
CA VAL A 85 14.18 8.24 9.62
C VAL A 85 14.36 7.56 10.99
N LYS A 86 15.50 7.77 11.65
CA LYS A 86 15.73 7.23 13.00
C LYS A 86 14.75 7.80 14.02
N GLU A 87 14.50 9.10 14.00
CA GLU A 87 13.51 9.74 14.87
C GLU A 87 12.12 9.13 14.68
N LEU A 88 11.67 8.96 13.43
CA LEU A 88 10.38 8.32 13.12
C LEU A 88 10.32 6.87 13.60
N HIS A 89 11.41 6.12 13.44
CA HIS A 89 11.52 4.76 13.96
C HIS A 89 11.35 4.72 15.48
N ASP A 90 12.02 5.61 16.21
CA ASP A 90 11.96 5.67 17.67
C ASP A 90 10.54 6.05 18.15
N ILE A 91 9.87 6.97 17.46
CA ILE A 91 8.48 7.33 17.72
C ILE A 91 7.54 6.14 17.48
N ALA A 92 7.69 5.45 16.34
CA ALA A 92 6.86 4.30 16.00
C ALA A 92 7.03 3.15 17.00
N TYR A 93 8.26 2.92 17.46
CA TYR A 93 8.53 1.93 18.51
C TYR A 93 7.83 2.30 19.82
N GLN A 94 7.97 3.55 20.28
CA GLN A 94 7.33 4.01 21.51
C GLN A 94 5.80 3.90 21.43
N LEU A 95 5.22 4.31 20.30
CA LEU A 95 3.79 4.20 20.07
C LEU A 95 3.33 2.75 20.11
N GLY A 96 4.04 1.83 19.47
CA GLY A 96 3.71 0.40 19.50
C GLY A 96 3.73 -0.20 20.91
N VAL A 97 4.68 0.23 21.76
CA VAL A 97 4.72 -0.16 23.17
C VAL A 97 3.49 0.36 23.93
N GLU A 98 3.09 1.61 23.70
CA GLU A 98 1.93 2.22 24.33
C GLU A 98 0.61 1.58 23.88
N GLU A 99 0.45 1.35 22.58
CA GLU A 99 -0.70 0.66 22.00
C GLU A 99 -0.83 -0.75 22.57
N SER A 100 0.26 -1.51 22.66
CA SER A 100 0.24 -2.88 23.23
C SER A 100 -0.22 -2.88 24.69
N LYS A 101 0.20 -1.89 25.49
CA LYS A 101 -0.28 -1.72 26.87
C LYS A 101 -1.78 -1.44 26.91
N GLU A 102 -2.26 -0.51 26.09
CA GLU A 102 -3.68 -0.13 26.10
C GLU A 102 -4.57 -1.26 25.55
N VAL A 103 -4.12 -2.00 24.54
CA VAL A 103 -4.80 -3.20 24.04
C VAL A 103 -4.89 -4.25 25.14
N THR A 104 -3.79 -4.50 25.85
CA THR A 104 -3.76 -5.46 26.96
C THR A 104 -4.71 -5.04 28.08
N ARG A 105 -4.71 -3.75 28.45
CA ARG A 105 -5.66 -3.18 29.40
C ARG A 105 -7.11 -3.37 28.93
N GLY A 106 -7.41 -3.12 27.65
CA GLY A 106 -8.72 -3.35 27.07
C GLY A 106 -9.18 -4.81 27.16
N LYS A 107 -8.26 -5.77 27.04
CA LYS A 107 -8.54 -7.21 27.25
C LYS A 107 -8.94 -7.48 28.69
N TYR A 108 -8.21 -6.95 29.68
CA TYR A 108 -8.55 -7.12 31.10
C TYR A 108 -9.88 -6.46 31.47
N LEU A 109 -10.22 -5.37 30.81
CA LEU A 109 -11.51 -4.69 30.95
C LEU A 109 -12.64 -5.35 30.15
N ASN A 110 -12.38 -6.47 29.47
CA ASN A 110 -13.34 -7.21 28.65
C ASN A 110 -14.02 -6.36 27.56
N LEU A 111 -13.36 -5.31 27.06
CA LEU A 111 -13.93 -4.41 26.04
C LEU A 111 -14.19 -5.12 24.70
N PHE A 112 -13.41 -6.15 24.41
CA PHE A 112 -13.51 -6.93 23.16
C PHE A 112 -14.51 -8.08 23.25
N ASN A 113 -15.01 -8.41 24.45
CA ASN A 113 -15.98 -9.47 24.65
C ASN A 113 -17.41 -8.91 24.45
N LYS A 114 -17.88 -8.91 23.20
CA LYS A 114 -19.25 -8.53 22.87
C LYS A 114 -20.22 -9.53 23.54
N LYS A 115 -21.13 -9.04 24.40
CA LYS A 115 -22.23 -9.88 24.92
C LYS A 115 -23.03 -10.42 23.74
N ARG A 116 -22.92 -11.73 23.47
CA ARG A 116 -23.93 -12.45 22.68
C ARG A 116 -25.20 -12.48 23.53
N ASN A 117 -25.99 -11.42 23.46
CA ASN A 117 -27.37 -11.48 23.90
C ASN A 117 -28.05 -12.51 22.98
N LYS A 118 -28.40 -13.67 23.55
CA LYS A 118 -29.29 -14.66 22.94
C LYS A 118 -30.73 -14.17 23.07
#